data_AF-A0A352Y5L8-F1
#
_entry.id   AF-A0A352Y5L8-F1
#
_cell.length_a   1.000
_cell.length_b   1.000
_cell.length_c   1.000
_cell.angle_alpha   90.00
_cell.angle_beta   90.00
_cell.angle_gamma   90.00
#
_symmetry.space_group_name_H-M   'P 1'
#
loop_
_entity.id
_entity.type
_entity.pdbx_description
1 polymer ?
#
loop_
_entity_poly.entity_id
_entity_poly.type
_entity_poly.pdbx_seq_one_letter_code
_entity_poly.pdbx_strand_id
1 'polypeptide(L)'
;VYFSVNVAQGVYRPFTPMGASFFCLIASVGAKTVGFPPRDLLAGPTFVVEAAHRLFFDLTPMFRSTLWHPLLLQIMGQMETRSGPVFQQLASDPRLTPIPTSRWRVIPKVLSLLVRARARPLLRLVQALLNPKAARANQDRLQERLRSQGQRSLRAAPRKLLTTVEQMVIEQFPYVMFNIMPLIFLVFGLPAIAKRLLKGLATDNEIQVVRRGLPYNPTTEMDLKLWHLAQRLRAESTIVTLFHDKQPAQLAQAYRTESLPPLLQQGLADFLSLYGHRGVAEIDLGLPRWSEDPTYLLGMLANYLALNDPDAAPDVQFQRSAQEAEAMVQTLIRRARRHGWLRSQLTGFCLHRIRALSGLREVPKFDFVLLMAGARRHLLAIGEALAHSRRLEAAEDIFFITLKETHEALAGQDMRALVRERRASYERELGRRHIPRIMLSDGTEPEVTLTREQGNDTDGVLKGAPASAGVVSGKARVLLDPTGARLEPGEILVAPSTDPGWTPLFFTASGLVMEMGGPMSHGAIVAREYGIPAVVGVTGALEHITTGQQITVDGSRGIITLA
;
A
#
# COMPACT_ATOMS: atom_id res chain seq x y z
N VAL A 1 -6.02 12.19 19.71
CA VAL A 1 -6.17 10.86 19.07
C VAL A 1 -5.18 10.80 17.92
N TYR A 2 -4.07 10.13 18.14
CA TYR A 2 -2.99 9.95 17.18
C TYR A 2 -3.19 8.63 16.45
N PHE A 3 -3.21 8.67 15.12
CA PHE A 3 -3.36 7.50 14.26
C PHE A 3 -2.10 7.28 13.44
N SER A 4 -1.46 6.12 13.59
CA SER A 4 -0.19 5.80 12.95
C SER A 4 -0.36 5.68 11.43
N VAL A 5 0.35 6.53 10.69
CA VAL A 5 0.40 6.51 9.23
C VAL A 5 1.14 5.27 8.75
N ASN A 6 2.26 4.94 9.39
CA ASN A 6 3.11 3.81 9.04
C ASN A 6 2.33 2.49 9.10
N VAL A 7 1.68 2.23 10.24
CA VAL A 7 0.91 1.00 10.48
C VAL A 7 -0.29 0.92 9.54
N ALA A 8 -0.96 2.05 9.27
CA ALA A 8 -2.07 2.11 8.31
C ALA A 8 -1.66 1.73 6.87
N GLN A 9 -0.37 1.84 6.54
CA GLN A 9 0.19 1.44 5.26
C GLN A 9 0.87 0.06 5.29
N GLY A 10 0.75 -0.68 6.40
CA GLY A 10 1.34 -2.01 6.57
C GLY A 10 2.84 -2.00 6.91
N VAL A 11 3.40 -0.84 7.26
CA VAL A 11 4.83 -0.70 7.58
C VAL A 11 5.02 -0.52 9.09
N TYR A 12 5.59 -1.53 9.74
CA TYR A 12 5.81 -1.54 11.20
C TYR A 12 7.21 -1.05 11.58
N ARG A 13 8.18 -1.21 10.69
CA ARG A 13 9.52 -0.67 10.89
C ARG A 13 9.50 0.86 11.07
N PRO A 14 10.48 1.40 11.82
CA PRO A 14 10.67 2.85 11.87
C PRO A 14 10.94 3.42 10.47
N PHE A 15 10.53 4.68 10.26
CA PHE A 15 10.94 5.44 9.09
C PHE A 15 12.35 5.97 9.28
N THR A 16 13.07 6.09 8.17
CA THR A 16 14.29 6.88 8.15
C THR A 16 13.97 8.36 8.40
N PRO A 17 14.88 9.13 9.02
CA PRO A 17 14.72 10.58 9.21
C PRO A 17 14.41 11.34 7.90
N MET A 18 15.06 10.97 6.80
CA MET A 18 14.76 11.54 5.48
C MET A 18 13.36 11.16 5.00
N GLY A 19 12.94 9.90 5.18
CA GLY A 19 11.60 9.43 4.85
C GLY A 19 10.50 10.20 5.60
N ALA A 20 10.68 10.38 6.91
CA ALA A 20 9.78 11.17 7.74
C ALA A 20 9.73 12.65 7.27
N SER A 21 10.90 13.26 7.06
CA SER A 21 11.01 14.65 6.58
C SER A 21 10.36 14.85 5.20
N PHE A 22 10.55 13.90 4.27
CA PHE A 22 9.93 13.95 2.94
C PHE A 22 8.41 13.82 3.03
N PHE A 23 7.90 12.95 3.89
CA PHE A 23 6.47 12.83 4.14
C PHE A 23 5.88 14.12 4.73
N CYS A 24 6.58 14.77 5.65
CA CYS A 24 6.20 16.09 6.19
C CYS A 24 6.08 17.14 5.08
N LEU A 25 7.03 17.20 4.13
CA LEU A 25 6.95 18.08 2.96
C LEU A 25 5.70 17.80 2.11
N ILE A 26 5.39 16.52 1.87
CA ILE A 26 4.18 16.13 1.13
C ILE A 26 2.91 16.56 1.86
N ALA A 27 2.82 16.29 3.16
CA ALA A 27 1.69 16.67 3.98
C ALA A 27 1.50 18.20 3.99
N SER A 28 2.60 18.95 4.04
CA SER A 28 2.63 20.41 3.93
C SER A 28 2.10 20.91 2.59
N VAL A 29 2.53 20.31 1.47
CA VAL A 29 2.03 20.66 0.13
C VAL A 29 0.56 20.31 -0.01
N GLY A 30 0.12 19.16 0.52
CA GLY A 30 -1.29 18.78 0.59
C GLY A 30 -2.12 19.81 1.36
N ALA A 31 -1.71 20.14 2.58
CA ALA A 31 -2.36 21.12 3.45
C ALA A 31 -2.45 22.51 2.78
N LYS A 32 -1.35 22.98 2.18
CA LYS A 32 -1.31 24.22 1.37
C LYS A 32 -2.32 24.17 0.22
N THR A 33 -2.39 23.05 -0.48
CA THR A 33 -3.27 22.88 -1.65
C THR A 33 -4.75 22.94 -1.25
N VAL A 34 -5.12 22.38 -0.09
CA VAL A 34 -6.50 22.45 0.45
C VAL A 34 -6.80 23.75 1.24
N GLY A 35 -5.88 24.72 1.25
CA GLY A 35 -6.10 26.05 1.82
C GLY A 35 -5.73 26.21 3.29
N PHE A 36 -4.87 25.33 3.81
CA PHE A 36 -4.31 25.39 5.17
C PHE A 36 -2.77 25.32 5.09
N PRO A 37 -2.09 26.35 4.54
CA PRO A 37 -0.65 26.33 4.41
C PRO A 37 0.02 26.27 5.80
N PRO A 38 0.99 25.37 6.01
CA PRO A 38 1.79 25.38 7.23
C PRO A 38 2.74 26.58 7.25
N ARG A 39 3.28 26.92 8.43
CA ARG A 39 4.24 28.02 8.59
C ARG A 39 5.57 27.72 7.90
N ASP A 40 6.02 26.48 7.99
CA ASP A 40 7.21 25.96 7.34
C ASP A 40 6.83 24.66 6.61
N LEU A 41 7.19 24.57 5.32
CA LEU A 41 6.89 23.40 4.50
C LEU A 41 7.70 22.18 4.95
N LEU A 42 8.97 22.36 5.35
CA LEU A 42 9.86 21.27 5.71
C LEU A 42 9.59 20.72 7.12
N ALA A 43 9.07 21.55 8.02
CA ALA A 43 8.68 21.14 9.37
C ALA A 43 7.40 20.29 9.41
N GLY A 44 6.62 20.28 8.32
CA GLY A 44 5.33 19.59 8.29
C GLY A 44 4.17 20.41 8.86
N PRO A 45 2.92 19.99 8.62
CA PRO A 45 1.76 20.61 9.24
C PRO A 45 1.56 20.10 10.67
N THR A 46 0.91 20.89 11.53
CA THR A 46 0.77 20.61 12.97
C THR A 46 0.01 19.33 13.33
N PHE A 47 -0.72 18.75 12.37
CA PHE A 47 -1.44 17.50 12.57
C PHE A 47 -0.57 16.26 12.30
N VAL A 48 0.66 16.43 11.81
CA VAL A 48 1.62 15.34 11.64
C VAL A 48 2.60 15.39 12.80
N VAL A 49 2.66 14.31 13.55
CA VAL A 49 3.53 14.16 14.71
C VAL A 49 4.41 12.94 14.50
N GLU A 50 5.68 13.05 14.86
CA GLU A 50 6.61 11.93 14.86
C GLU A 50 6.84 11.44 16.30
N ALA A 51 6.73 10.13 16.51
CA ALA A 51 7.08 9.50 17.78
C ALA A 51 7.77 8.16 17.50
N ALA A 52 8.92 7.92 18.13
CA ALA A 52 9.72 6.70 17.95
C ALA A 52 9.95 6.35 16.46
N HIS A 53 10.36 7.35 15.66
CA HIS A 53 10.58 7.25 14.21
C HIS A 53 9.36 6.81 13.40
N ARG A 54 8.14 7.06 13.89
CA ARG A 54 6.89 6.73 13.21
C ARG A 54 5.98 7.95 13.15
N LEU A 55 5.28 8.10 12.03
CA LEU A 55 4.41 9.24 11.80
C LEU A 55 2.99 8.94 12.27
N PHE A 56 2.39 9.92 12.93
CA PHE A 56 1.02 9.90 13.42
C PHE A 56 0.26 11.11 12.91
N PHE A 57 -1.00 10.90 12.52
CA PHE A 57 -1.96 11.96 12.29
C PHE A 57 -2.76 12.24 13.55
N ASP A 58 -2.78 13.51 13.98
CA ASP A 58 -3.71 13.97 15.00
C ASP A 58 -5.11 14.13 14.39
N LEU A 59 -5.96 13.14 14.67
CA LEU A 59 -7.35 13.10 14.22
C LEU A 59 -8.31 13.80 15.20
N THR A 60 -7.82 14.33 16.32
CA THR A 60 -8.66 15.00 17.33
C THR A 60 -9.57 16.08 16.73
N PRO A 61 -9.10 16.95 15.82
CA PRO A 61 -9.97 17.96 15.21
C PRO A 61 -11.11 17.37 14.38
N MET A 62 -10.90 16.20 13.76
CA MET A 62 -11.92 15.50 12.98
C MET A 62 -12.96 14.84 13.89
N PHE A 63 -12.54 14.22 14.99
CA PHE A 63 -13.43 13.66 16.00
C PHE A 63 -14.35 14.73 16.61
N ARG A 64 -13.80 15.91 16.90
CA ARG A 64 -14.52 17.03 17.51
C ARG A 64 -15.35 17.85 16.52
N SER A 65 -15.50 17.44 15.26
CA SER A 65 -16.28 18.17 14.26
C SER A 65 -17.58 17.43 13.92
N THR A 66 -18.74 18.05 14.17
CA THR A 66 -20.04 17.48 13.74
C THR A 66 -20.15 17.22 12.23
N LEU A 67 -19.34 17.88 11.41
CA LEU A 67 -19.27 17.64 9.96
C LEU A 67 -18.41 16.42 9.62
N TRP A 68 -17.21 16.33 10.18
CA TRP A 68 -16.21 15.33 9.79
C TRP A 68 -16.32 14.02 10.57
N HIS A 69 -16.85 14.06 11.80
CA HIS A 69 -17.02 12.90 12.67
C HIS A 69 -17.72 11.70 12.00
N PRO A 70 -18.92 11.83 11.40
CA PRO A 70 -19.59 10.67 10.78
C PRO A 70 -18.80 10.11 9.59
N LEU A 71 -18.15 10.99 8.82
CA LEU A 71 -17.33 10.57 7.68
C LEU A 71 -16.07 9.83 8.16
N LEU A 72 -15.41 10.31 9.22
CA LEU A 72 -14.24 9.66 9.82
C LEU A 72 -14.58 8.24 10.26
N LEU A 73 -15.66 8.06 11.01
CA LEU A 73 -16.11 6.73 11.46
C LEU A 73 -16.41 5.79 10.28
N GLN A 74 -17.05 6.31 9.23
CA GLN A 74 -17.36 5.53 8.03
C GLN A 74 -16.11 5.09 7.24
N ILE A 75 -15.10 5.96 7.13
CA ILE A 75 -13.85 5.64 6.43
C ILE A 75 -13.04 4.64 7.26
N MET A 76 -12.86 4.91 8.56
CA MET A 76 -12.06 4.06 9.45
C MET A 76 -12.67 2.66 9.57
N GLY A 77 -14.00 2.55 9.71
CA GLY A 77 -14.69 1.25 9.77
C GLY A 77 -14.62 0.42 8.48
N GLN A 78 -14.27 1.01 7.33
CA GLN A 78 -14.05 0.28 6.08
C GLN A 78 -12.59 -0.07 5.83
N MET A 79 -11.66 0.79 6.27
CA MET A 79 -10.24 0.55 6.10
C MET A 79 -9.74 -0.59 6.97
N GLU A 80 -10.29 -0.74 8.18
CA GLU A 80 -9.73 -1.66 9.17
C GLU A 80 -10.76 -2.17 10.20
N THR A 81 -10.84 -3.50 10.36
CA THR A 81 -11.87 -4.18 11.18
C THR A 81 -11.75 -3.91 12.68
N ARG A 82 -10.53 -3.77 13.20
CA ARG A 82 -10.22 -3.57 14.62
C ARG A 82 -10.36 -2.11 15.03
N SER A 83 -9.92 -1.17 14.18
CA SER A 83 -9.98 0.26 14.50
C SER A 83 -11.41 0.80 14.43
N GLY A 84 -12.31 0.25 13.60
CA GLY A 84 -13.71 0.68 13.56
C GLY A 84 -14.39 0.75 14.94
N PRO A 85 -14.46 -0.36 15.70
CA PRO A 85 -14.97 -0.38 17.07
C PRO A 85 -14.23 0.58 18.02
N VAL A 86 -12.91 0.67 17.89
CA VAL A 86 -12.09 1.58 18.72
C VAL A 86 -12.47 3.05 18.48
N PHE A 87 -12.61 3.43 17.22
CA PHE A 87 -13.05 4.77 16.84
C PHE A 87 -14.48 5.04 17.31
N GLN A 88 -15.37 4.05 17.33
CA GLN A 88 -16.72 4.19 17.91
C GLN A 88 -16.69 4.37 19.43
N GLN A 89 -15.85 3.63 20.15
CA GLN A 89 -15.68 3.82 21.60
C GLN A 89 -15.08 5.20 21.89
N LEU A 90 -14.04 5.62 21.15
CA LEU A 90 -13.48 6.96 21.26
C LEU A 90 -14.51 8.05 20.92
N ALA A 91 -15.41 7.81 19.97
CA ALA A 91 -16.51 8.73 19.68
C ALA A 91 -17.50 8.88 20.85
N SER A 92 -17.61 7.89 21.73
CA SER A 92 -18.41 7.97 22.95
C SER A 92 -17.69 8.59 24.15
N ASP A 93 -16.38 8.86 24.05
CA ASP A 93 -15.61 9.52 25.11
C ASP A 93 -16.07 10.99 25.26
N PRO A 94 -16.54 11.42 26.44
CA PRO A 94 -16.99 12.80 26.68
C PRO A 94 -15.93 13.85 26.32
N ARG A 95 -14.63 13.53 26.43
CA ARG A 95 -13.52 14.42 26.08
C ARG A 95 -13.46 14.73 24.58
N LEU A 96 -14.02 13.86 23.74
CA LEU A 96 -14.01 13.96 22.28
C LEU A 96 -15.36 14.41 21.70
N THR A 97 -16.29 14.86 22.54
CA THR A 97 -17.62 15.31 22.14
C THR A 97 -17.57 16.28 20.94
N PRO A 98 -18.32 16.00 19.84
CA PRO A 98 -18.35 16.86 18.67
C PRO A 98 -18.82 18.28 18.96
N ILE A 99 -18.09 19.27 18.47
CA ILE A 99 -18.44 20.68 18.48
C ILE A 99 -19.16 21.03 17.17
N PRO A 100 -20.27 21.80 17.21
CA PRO A 100 -20.97 22.26 16.02
C PRO A 100 -20.02 22.97 15.04
N THR A 101 -19.83 22.36 13.87
CA THR A 101 -19.03 22.93 12.79
C THR A 101 -19.95 23.31 11.63
N SER A 102 -20.05 24.61 11.37
CA SER A 102 -20.92 25.14 10.31
C SER A 102 -20.42 24.73 8.93
N ARG A 103 -21.28 24.07 8.14
CA ARG A 103 -21.03 23.72 6.73
C ARG A 103 -20.75 24.98 5.89
N TRP A 104 -21.33 26.11 6.26
CA TRP A 104 -21.12 27.41 5.60
C TRP A 104 -19.69 27.94 5.72
N ARG A 105 -18.89 27.46 6.69
CA ARG A 105 -17.44 27.78 6.77
C ARG A 105 -16.58 26.89 5.85
N VAL A 106 -17.11 25.75 5.41
CA VAL A 106 -16.40 24.77 4.58
C VAL A 106 -16.74 24.94 3.10
N ILE A 107 -18.01 25.25 2.78
CA ILE A 107 -18.47 25.45 1.40
C ILE A 107 -17.61 26.47 0.62
N PRO A 108 -17.27 27.66 1.14
CA PRO A 108 -16.40 28.60 0.44
C PRO A 108 -14.99 28.06 0.19
N LYS A 109 -14.46 27.23 1.11
CA LYS A 109 -13.15 26.58 0.94
C LYS A 109 -13.18 25.52 -0.14
N VAL A 110 -14.22 24.69 -0.17
CA VAL A 110 -14.42 23.68 -1.22
C VAL A 110 -14.66 24.35 -2.58
N LEU A 111 -15.48 25.40 -2.63
CA LEU A 111 -15.75 26.15 -3.85
C LEU A 111 -14.48 26.84 -4.37
N SER A 112 -13.72 27.51 -3.49
CA SER A 112 -12.44 28.11 -3.87
C SER A 112 -11.42 27.07 -4.34
N LEU A 113 -11.40 25.87 -3.75
CA LEU A 113 -10.58 24.75 -4.22
C LEU A 113 -11.00 24.30 -5.62
N LEU A 114 -12.30 24.15 -5.87
CA LEU A 114 -12.84 23.81 -7.18
C LEU A 114 -12.49 24.88 -8.23
N VAL A 115 -12.59 26.17 -7.89
CA VAL A 115 -12.20 27.28 -8.78
C VAL A 115 -10.70 27.26 -9.06
N ARG A 116 -9.84 27.15 -8.02
CA ARG A 116 -8.37 27.06 -8.17
C ARG A 116 -7.95 25.86 -9.02
N ALA A 117 -8.60 24.73 -8.82
CA ALA A 117 -8.37 23.51 -9.58
C ALA A 117 -9.07 23.53 -10.96
N ARG A 118 -9.74 24.63 -11.35
CA ARG A 118 -10.49 24.79 -12.61
C ARG A 118 -11.49 23.66 -12.86
N ALA A 119 -12.17 23.21 -11.80
CA ALA A 119 -13.08 22.06 -11.79
C ALA A 119 -12.48 20.74 -12.34
N ARG A 120 -11.15 20.66 -12.52
CA ARG A 120 -10.47 19.48 -13.08
C ARG A 120 -10.85 18.18 -12.36
N PRO A 121 -10.92 18.11 -11.02
CA PRO A 121 -11.33 16.88 -10.34
C PRO A 121 -12.71 16.36 -10.77
N LEU A 122 -13.70 17.24 -10.91
CA LEU A 122 -15.05 16.89 -11.36
C LEU A 122 -15.07 16.50 -12.84
N LEU A 123 -14.34 17.24 -13.68
CA LEU A 123 -14.19 16.91 -15.09
C LEU A 123 -13.53 15.54 -15.28
N ARG A 124 -12.51 15.20 -14.48
CA ARG A 124 -11.85 13.89 -14.50
C ARG A 124 -12.76 12.77 -14.04
N LEU A 125 -13.57 12.99 -13.00
CA LEU A 125 -14.60 12.05 -12.55
C LEU A 125 -15.59 11.73 -13.67
N VAL A 126 -16.17 12.76 -14.29
CA VAL A 126 -17.13 12.60 -15.39
C VAL A 126 -16.46 11.95 -16.59
N GLN A 127 -15.25 12.39 -16.96
CA GLN A 127 -14.49 11.80 -18.06
C GLN A 127 -14.20 10.32 -17.82
N ALA A 128 -13.79 9.92 -16.61
CA ALA A 128 -13.53 8.52 -16.28
C ALA A 128 -14.80 7.67 -16.29
N LEU A 129 -15.91 8.23 -15.81
CA LEU A 129 -17.20 7.56 -15.83
C LEU A 129 -17.73 7.38 -17.27
N LEU A 130 -17.50 8.33 -18.17
CA LEU A 130 -17.95 8.24 -19.56
C LEU A 130 -16.98 7.45 -20.45
N ASN A 131 -15.67 7.66 -20.28
CA ASN A 131 -14.60 7.07 -21.07
C ASN A 131 -13.44 6.59 -20.18
N PRO A 132 -13.52 5.35 -19.63
CA PRO A 132 -12.45 4.76 -18.83
C PRO A 132 -11.10 4.63 -19.57
N LYS A 133 -11.12 4.45 -20.90
CA LYS A 133 -9.88 4.36 -21.69
C LYS A 133 -9.10 5.67 -21.65
N ALA A 134 -9.80 6.80 -21.76
CA ALA A 134 -9.17 8.12 -21.64
C ALA A 134 -8.59 8.36 -20.24
N ALA A 135 -9.25 7.89 -19.18
CA ALA A 135 -8.73 7.98 -17.82
C ALA A 135 -7.39 7.23 -17.68
N ARG A 136 -7.28 6.02 -18.24
CA ARG A 136 -6.04 5.24 -18.27
C ARG A 136 -4.93 5.91 -19.08
N ALA A 137 -5.23 6.37 -20.29
CA ALA A 137 -4.25 7.09 -21.10
C ALA A 137 -3.73 8.39 -20.43
N ASN A 138 -4.55 9.04 -19.57
CA ASN A 138 -4.08 10.17 -18.76
C ASN A 138 -3.09 9.74 -17.67
N GLN A 139 -3.33 8.59 -17.05
CA GLN A 139 -2.44 8.01 -16.06
C GLN A 139 -1.11 7.59 -16.69
N ASP A 140 -1.12 6.91 -17.83
CA ASP A 140 0.12 6.47 -18.50
C ASP A 140 1.03 7.68 -18.81
N ARG A 141 0.43 8.78 -19.29
CA ARG A 141 1.14 10.06 -19.53
C ARG A 141 1.71 10.68 -18.26
N LEU A 142 0.99 10.57 -17.12
CA LEU A 142 1.51 11.04 -15.84
C LEU A 142 2.70 10.19 -15.40
N GLN A 143 2.61 8.87 -15.50
CA GLN A 143 3.71 7.97 -15.14
C GLN A 143 4.96 8.21 -15.99
N GLU A 144 4.80 8.42 -17.29
CA GLU A 144 5.89 8.80 -18.20
C GLU A 144 6.52 10.15 -17.81
N ARG A 145 5.70 11.14 -17.44
CA ARG A 145 6.18 12.42 -16.91
C ARG A 145 6.97 12.25 -15.62
N LEU A 146 6.49 11.43 -14.67
CA LEU A 146 7.18 11.17 -13.41
C LEU A 146 8.51 10.46 -13.64
N ARG A 147 8.55 9.46 -14.54
CA ARG A 147 9.78 8.76 -14.94
C ARG A 147 10.80 9.70 -15.54
N SER A 148 10.41 10.48 -16.55
CA SER A 148 11.29 11.42 -17.25
C SER A 148 11.83 12.52 -16.33
N GLN A 149 11.00 13.06 -15.42
CA GLN A 149 11.46 14.03 -14.43
C GLN A 149 12.45 13.43 -13.44
N GLY A 150 12.19 12.21 -12.94
CA GLY A 150 13.12 11.53 -12.05
C GLY A 150 14.45 11.16 -12.72
N GLN A 151 14.49 11.05 -14.05
CA GLN A 151 15.69 10.77 -14.86
C GLN A 151 16.44 12.03 -15.32
N ARG A 152 15.99 13.24 -14.96
CA ARG A 152 16.71 14.49 -15.31
C ARG A 152 18.15 14.45 -14.79
N SER A 153 19.03 15.18 -15.49
CA SER A 153 20.48 15.12 -15.29
C SER A 153 20.89 15.27 -13.82
N LEU A 154 21.45 14.18 -13.28
CA LEU A 154 22.08 14.13 -11.95
C LEU A 154 23.41 14.91 -11.89
N ARG A 155 23.86 15.50 -13.01
CA ARG A 155 25.11 16.27 -13.10
C ARG A 155 25.00 17.72 -12.59
N ALA A 156 23.85 18.10 -12.05
CA ALA A 156 23.66 19.42 -11.46
C ALA A 156 24.39 19.56 -10.11
N ALA A 157 24.68 20.79 -9.69
CA ALA A 157 25.25 21.04 -8.37
C ALA A 157 24.32 20.50 -7.25
N PRO A 158 24.85 19.93 -6.16
CA PRO A 158 24.04 19.30 -5.10
C PRO A 158 22.91 20.18 -4.54
N ARG A 159 23.14 21.49 -4.38
CA ARG A 159 22.09 22.44 -3.97
C ARG A 159 20.92 22.50 -4.94
N LYS A 160 21.20 22.47 -6.25
CA LYS A 160 20.17 22.46 -7.30
C LYS A 160 19.43 21.12 -7.34
N LEU A 161 20.12 20.01 -7.07
CA LEU A 161 19.48 18.70 -6.91
C LEU A 161 18.48 18.71 -5.74
N LEU A 162 18.85 19.30 -4.59
CA LEU A 162 17.97 19.39 -3.43
C LEU A 162 16.73 20.24 -3.73
N THR A 163 16.90 21.42 -4.34
CA THR A 163 15.76 22.23 -4.80
C THR A 163 14.90 21.46 -5.81
N THR A 164 15.50 20.62 -6.66
CA THR A 164 14.74 19.79 -7.61
C THR A 164 13.87 18.76 -6.86
N VAL A 165 14.40 18.11 -5.82
CA VAL A 165 13.64 17.19 -4.96
C VAL A 165 12.43 17.88 -4.34
N GLU A 166 12.62 19.06 -3.76
CA GLU A 166 11.54 19.82 -3.14
C GLU A 166 10.48 20.26 -4.18
N GLN A 167 10.92 20.76 -5.34
CA GLN A 167 10.02 21.19 -6.42
C GLN A 167 9.26 20.02 -7.06
N MET A 168 9.86 18.84 -7.15
CA MET A 168 9.15 17.63 -7.61
C MET A 168 7.91 17.38 -6.75
N VAL A 169 8.01 17.52 -5.43
CA VAL A 169 6.84 17.37 -4.54
C VAL A 169 5.87 18.53 -4.71
N ILE A 170 6.36 19.78 -4.67
CA ILE A 170 5.53 20.99 -4.74
C ILE A 170 4.72 21.05 -6.03
N GLU A 171 5.30 20.65 -7.17
CA GLU A 171 4.65 20.72 -8.48
C GLU A 171 3.83 19.48 -8.82
N GLN A 172 4.35 18.27 -8.53
CA GLN A 172 3.71 17.03 -8.97
C GLN A 172 2.63 16.56 -8.00
N PHE A 173 2.78 16.76 -6.70
CA PHE A 173 1.81 16.27 -5.73
C PHE A 173 0.39 16.85 -5.94
N PRO A 174 0.20 18.17 -6.16
CA PRO A 174 -1.12 18.71 -6.50
C PRO A 174 -1.69 18.14 -7.80
N TYR A 175 -0.83 17.84 -8.78
CA TYR A 175 -1.27 17.24 -10.04
C TYR A 175 -1.81 15.81 -9.80
N VAL A 176 -1.08 14.97 -9.07
CA VAL A 176 -1.53 13.62 -8.67
C VAL A 176 -2.84 13.73 -7.87
N MET A 177 -2.90 14.66 -6.91
CA MET A 177 -4.07 14.87 -6.06
C MET A 177 -5.31 15.29 -6.85
N PHE A 178 -5.20 16.13 -7.88
CA PHE A 178 -6.38 16.58 -8.63
C PHE A 178 -6.74 15.74 -9.86
N ASN A 179 -5.83 14.90 -10.35
CA ASN A 179 -6.10 14.07 -11.53
C ASN A 179 -6.36 12.61 -11.19
N ILE A 180 -5.77 12.08 -10.11
CA ILE A 180 -5.82 10.64 -9.78
C ILE A 180 -6.71 10.37 -8.57
N MET A 181 -6.54 11.11 -7.46
CA MET A 181 -7.39 10.92 -6.26
C MET A 181 -8.90 10.96 -6.55
N PRO A 182 -9.42 11.79 -7.46
CA PRO A 182 -10.85 11.80 -7.71
C PRO A 182 -11.37 10.44 -8.20
N LEU A 183 -10.57 9.67 -8.93
CA LEU A 183 -10.95 8.34 -9.42
C LEU A 183 -11.29 7.37 -8.27
N ILE A 184 -10.67 7.56 -7.10
CA ILE A 184 -10.96 6.78 -5.90
C ILE A 184 -12.45 6.89 -5.52
N PHE A 185 -13.07 8.05 -5.69
CA PHE A 185 -14.51 8.19 -5.42
C PHE A 185 -15.37 7.31 -6.35
N LEU A 186 -14.94 7.05 -7.59
CA LEU A 186 -15.65 6.12 -8.48
C LEU A 186 -15.41 4.67 -8.06
N VAL A 187 -14.18 4.33 -7.66
CA VAL A 187 -13.81 2.98 -7.18
C VAL A 187 -14.69 2.55 -6.01
N PHE A 188 -14.94 3.45 -5.05
CA PHE A 188 -15.77 3.14 -3.89
C PHE A 188 -17.26 3.46 -4.10
N GLY A 189 -17.58 4.48 -4.90
CA GLY A 189 -18.95 4.93 -5.14
C GLY A 189 -19.75 3.99 -6.04
N LEU A 190 -19.16 3.48 -7.12
CA LEU A 190 -19.87 2.60 -8.07
C LEU A 190 -20.36 1.28 -7.44
N PRO A 191 -19.56 0.57 -6.62
CA PRO A 191 -20.05 -0.60 -5.89
C PRO A 191 -21.23 -0.29 -4.97
N ALA A 192 -21.22 0.85 -4.28
CA ALA A 192 -22.33 1.26 -3.43
C ALA A 192 -23.61 1.53 -4.23
N ILE A 193 -23.49 2.16 -5.41
CA ILE A 193 -24.60 2.37 -6.34
C ILE A 193 -25.11 1.02 -6.87
N ALA A 194 -24.21 0.12 -7.28
CA ALA A 194 -24.57 -1.22 -7.75
C ALA A 194 -25.32 -2.02 -6.67
N LYS A 195 -24.86 -1.97 -5.41
CA LYS A 195 -25.56 -2.59 -4.26
C LYS A 195 -26.98 -2.05 -4.06
N ARG A 196 -27.18 -0.74 -4.24
CA ARG A 196 -28.53 -0.14 -4.19
C ARG A 196 -29.40 -0.60 -5.37
N LEU A 197 -28.84 -0.61 -6.59
CA LEU A 197 -29.54 -1.07 -7.79
C LEU A 197 -29.88 -2.56 -7.73
N LEU A 198 -29.09 -3.38 -7.05
CA LEU A 198 -29.28 -4.82 -6.91
C LEU A 198 -29.89 -5.24 -5.57
N LYS A 199 -30.44 -4.29 -4.79
CA LYS A 199 -31.09 -4.59 -3.51
C LYS A 199 -32.20 -5.63 -3.71
N GLY A 200 -32.09 -6.75 -2.99
CA GLY A 200 -33.00 -7.90 -3.08
C GLY A 200 -32.78 -8.83 -4.28
N LEU A 201 -31.79 -8.57 -5.14
CA LEU A 201 -31.51 -9.33 -6.37
C LEU A 201 -30.14 -10.01 -6.38
N ALA A 202 -29.22 -9.53 -5.54
CA ALA A 202 -27.86 -10.03 -5.41
C ALA A 202 -27.46 -10.07 -3.95
N THR A 203 -26.65 -11.07 -3.60
CA THR A 203 -25.94 -11.11 -2.32
C THR A 203 -24.71 -10.20 -2.37
N ASP A 204 -24.18 -9.82 -1.20
CA ASP A 204 -22.94 -9.06 -1.13
C ASP A 204 -21.76 -9.84 -1.75
N ASN A 205 -21.76 -11.17 -1.62
CA ASN A 205 -20.76 -12.04 -2.24
C ASN A 205 -20.79 -11.98 -3.77
N GLU A 206 -21.98 -12.00 -4.40
CA GLU A 206 -22.09 -11.89 -5.87
C GLU A 206 -21.58 -10.55 -6.40
N ILE A 207 -21.81 -9.45 -5.67
CA ILE A 207 -21.24 -8.14 -6.02
C ILE A 207 -19.72 -8.14 -5.87
N GLN A 208 -19.17 -8.88 -4.90
CA GLN A 208 -17.72 -9.06 -4.74
C GLN A 208 -17.11 -9.86 -5.88
N VAL A 209 -17.78 -10.90 -6.40
CA VAL A 209 -17.30 -11.70 -7.54
C VAL A 209 -17.04 -10.82 -8.77
N VAL A 210 -17.86 -9.79 -9.02
CA VAL A 210 -17.67 -8.84 -10.14
C VAL A 210 -16.30 -8.12 -10.08
N ARG A 211 -15.72 -8.00 -8.89
CA ARG A 211 -14.44 -7.32 -8.62
C ARG A 211 -13.24 -8.27 -8.60
N ARG A 212 -13.41 -9.55 -8.97
CA ARG A 212 -12.30 -10.49 -9.16
C ARG A 212 -11.68 -10.33 -10.54
N GLY A 213 -10.40 -10.70 -10.68
CA GLY A 213 -9.65 -10.62 -11.94
C GLY A 213 -9.75 -9.24 -12.59
N LEU A 214 -9.46 -8.17 -11.84
CA LEU A 214 -9.60 -6.80 -12.33
C LEU A 214 -8.49 -6.47 -13.32
N PRO A 215 -8.81 -6.00 -14.53
CA PRO A 215 -7.79 -5.53 -15.46
C PRO A 215 -7.22 -4.17 -15.00
N TYR A 216 -6.03 -3.83 -15.50
CA TYR A 216 -5.39 -2.52 -15.27
C TYR A 216 -5.03 -2.24 -13.80
N ASN A 217 -4.84 -3.29 -13.01
CA ASN A 217 -4.28 -3.17 -11.66
C ASN A 217 -2.74 -3.27 -11.77
N PRO A 218 -1.99 -2.18 -11.51
CA PRO A 218 -0.54 -2.17 -11.69
C PRO A 218 0.20 -3.18 -10.81
N THR A 219 -0.34 -3.51 -9.63
CA THR A 219 0.26 -4.51 -8.74
C THR A 219 0.06 -5.91 -9.32
N THR A 220 -1.16 -6.27 -9.73
CA THR A 220 -1.42 -7.57 -10.35
C THR A 220 -0.64 -7.76 -11.66
N GLU A 221 -0.55 -6.72 -12.49
CA GLU A 221 0.24 -6.76 -13.73
C GLU A 221 1.74 -6.95 -13.47
N MET A 222 2.27 -6.32 -12.41
CA MET A 222 3.64 -6.52 -11.95
C MET A 222 3.87 -7.99 -11.57
N ASP A 223 2.98 -8.57 -10.77
CA ASP A 223 3.12 -9.95 -10.32
C ASP A 223 3.03 -10.95 -11.46
N LEU A 224 2.07 -10.77 -12.38
CA LEU A 224 1.96 -11.58 -13.59
C LEU A 224 3.20 -11.45 -14.48
N LYS A 225 3.79 -10.25 -14.60
CA LYS A 225 5.02 -10.05 -15.37
C LYS A 225 6.21 -10.78 -14.73
N LEU A 226 6.32 -10.78 -13.41
CA LEU A 226 7.34 -11.53 -12.69
C LEU A 226 7.14 -13.06 -12.83
N TRP A 227 5.89 -13.51 -12.77
CA TRP A 227 5.52 -14.91 -13.02
C TRP A 227 5.89 -15.36 -14.44
N HIS A 228 5.53 -14.59 -15.47
CA HIS A 228 5.92 -14.92 -16.85
C HIS A 228 7.43 -14.89 -17.07
N LEU A 229 8.18 -14.06 -16.33
CA LEU A 229 9.63 -14.14 -16.31
C LEU A 229 10.08 -15.49 -15.73
N ALA A 230 9.55 -15.91 -14.57
CA ALA A 230 9.88 -17.21 -13.97
C ALA A 230 9.55 -18.39 -14.90
N GLN A 231 8.39 -18.38 -15.58
CA GLN A 231 8.03 -19.42 -16.55
C GLN A 231 9.04 -19.52 -17.71
N ARG A 232 9.47 -18.37 -18.26
CA ARG A 232 10.50 -18.36 -19.32
C ARG A 232 11.84 -18.90 -18.81
N LEU A 233 12.22 -18.54 -17.58
CA LEU A 233 13.48 -18.99 -16.97
C LEU A 233 13.46 -20.49 -16.65
N ARG A 234 12.29 -21.08 -16.35
CA ARG A 234 12.13 -22.51 -16.05
C ARG A 234 12.52 -23.41 -17.22
N ALA A 235 12.41 -22.92 -18.45
CA ALA A 235 12.82 -23.67 -19.64
C ALA A 235 14.34 -23.92 -19.69
N GLU A 236 15.14 -23.16 -18.94
CA GLU A 236 16.60 -23.24 -18.91
C GLU A 236 17.09 -23.91 -17.62
N SER A 237 17.47 -25.18 -17.70
CA SER A 237 17.92 -25.99 -16.54
C SER A 237 19.12 -25.40 -15.80
N THR A 238 20.00 -24.69 -16.52
CA THR A 238 21.16 -23.97 -15.95
C THR A 238 20.73 -22.84 -15.01
N ILE A 239 19.66 -22.11 -15.36
CA ILE A 239 19.13 -21.03 -14.53
C ILE A 239 18.44 -21.60 -13.30
N VAL A 240 17.65 -22.66 -13.45
CA VAL A 240 17.01 -23.33 -12.31
C VAL A 240 18.05 -23.82 -11.29
N THR A 241 19.12 -24.45 -11.78
CA THR A 241 20.25 -24.89 -10.92
C THR A 241 20.93 -23.71 -10.25
N LEU A 242 21.14 -22.60 -10.97
CA LEU A 242 21.72 -21.38 -10.42
C LEU A 242 20.90 -20.81 -9.24
N PHE A 243 19.57 -20.84 -9.32
CA PHE A 243 18.68 -20.39 -8.24
C PHE A 243 18.62 -21.37 -7.06
N HIS A 244 18.90 -22.66 -7.28
CA HIS A 244 19.04 -23.64 -6.21
C HIS A 244 20.36 -23.47 -5.44
N ASP A 245 21.46 -23.21 -6.16
CA ASP A 245 22.80 -23.24 -5.59
C ASP A 245 23.23 -21.90 -4.96
N LYS A 246 22.69 -20.78 -5.45
CA LYS A 246 23.08 -19.44 -5.00
C LYS A 246 22.01 -18.77 -4.15
N GLN A 247 22.46 -18.08 -3.11
CA GLN A 247 21.61 -17.22 -2.31
C GLN A 247 21.18 -15.97 -3.12
N PRO A 248 19.98 -15.40 -2.86
CA PRO A 248 19.49 -14.22 -3.57
C PRO A 248 20.46 -13.03 -3.57
N ALA A 249 21.20 -12.82 -2.48
CA ALA A 249 22.19 -11.75 -2.38
C ALA A 249 23.38 -11.94 -3.35
N GLN A 250 23.79 -13.19 -3.58
CA GLN A 250 24.85 -13.52 -4.54
C GLN A 250 24.36 -13.29 -5.97
N LEU A 251 23.11 -13.64 -6.27
CA LEU A 251 22.47 -13.37 -7.56
C LEU A 251 22.31 -11.86 -7.81
N ALA A 252 21.99 -11.08 -6.78
CA ALA A 252 21.89 -9.63 -6.88
C ALA A 252 23.25 -9.00 -7.19
N GLN A 253 24.33 -9.50 -6.58
CA GLN A 253 25.69 -9.07 -6.91
C GLN A 253 26.08 -9.47 -8.34
N ALA A 254 25.71 -10.67 -8.78
CA ALA A 254 25.94 -11.11 -10.15
C ALA A 254 25.18 -10.24 -11.16
N TYR A 255 23.95 -9.83 -10.85
CA TYR A 255 23.17 -8.89 -11.69
C TYR A 255 23.89 -7.54 -11.83
N ARG A 256 24.38 -6.98 -10.71
CA ARG A 256 25.10 -5.70 -10.68
C ARG A 256 26.43 -5.73 -11.46
N THR A 257 27.05 -6.89 -11.55
CA THR A 257 28.31 -7.12 -12.29
C THR A 257 28.06 -7.67 -13.69
N GLU A 258 26.80 -7.71 -14.15
CA GLU A 258 26.39 -8.21 -15.46
C GLU A 258 26.88 -9.64 -15.77
N SER A 259 26.97 -10.48 -14.73
CA SER A 259 27.51 -11.85 -14.81
C SER A 259 26.43 -12.94 -14.74
N LEU A 260 25.14 -12.58 -14.76
CA LEU A 260 24.05 -13.54 -14.85
C LEU A 260 23.87 -14.07 -16.29
N PRO A 261 23.26 -15.25 -16.46
CA PRO A 261 22.86 -15.74 -17.78
C PRO A 261 22.06 -14.68 -18.55
N PRO A 262 22.28 -14.49 -19.87
CA PRO A 262 21.67 -13.40 -20.64
C PRO A 262 20.16 -13.31 -20.52
N LEU A 263 19.45 -14.45 -20.53
CA LEU A 263 18.00 -14.50 -20.38
C LEU A 263 17.53 -13.94 -19.02
N LEU A 264 18.25 -14.26 -17.95
CA LEU A 264 17.97 -13.75 -16.60
C LEU A 264 18.36 -12.28 -16.48
N GLN A 265 19.54 -11.90 -16.98
CA GLN A 265 20.03 -10.52 -16.93
C GLN A 265 19.05 -9.58 -17.64
N GLN A 266 18.71 -9.88 -18.90
CA GLN A 266 17.80 -9.06 -19.69
C GLN A 266 16.37 -9.11 -19.12
N GLY A 267 15.89 -10.30 -18.75
CA GLY A 267 14.54 -10.45 -18.19
C GLY A 267 14.34 -9.66 -16.90
N LEU A 268 15.35 -9.65 -16.01
CA LEU A 268 15.33 -8.87 -14.78
C LEU A 268 15.46 -7.36 -15.07
N ALA A 269 16.33 -6.95 -16.01
CA ALA A 269 16.44 -5.55 -16.43
C ALA A 269 15.12 -5.01 -17.01
N ASP A 270 14.44 -5.78 -17.86
CA ASP A 270 13.13 -5.43 -18.42
C ASP A 270 12.05 -5.30 -17.35
N PHE A 271 12.09 -6.15 -16.32
CA PHE A 271 11.18 -6.06 -15.17
C PHE A 271 11.45 -4.79 -14.35
N LEU A 272 12.72 -4.58 -13.98
CA LEU A 272 13.17 -3.44 -13.18
C LEU A 272 12.98 -2.09 -13.89
N SER A 273 13.02 -2.05 -15.22
CA SER A 273 12.71 -0.83 -15.98
C SER A 273 11.27 -0.32 -15.74
N LEU A 274 10.32 -1.24 -15.55
CA LEU A 274 8.92 -0.90 -15.33
C LEU A 274 8.58 -0.75 -13.85
N TYR A 275 9.07 -1.68 -13.02
CA TYR A 275 8.65 -1.87 -11.63
C TYR A 275 9.77 -1.68 -10.60
N GLY A 276 11.01 -1.39 -11.04
CA GLY A 276 12.16 -1.27 -10.14
C GLY A 276 12.07 -0.11 -9.15
N HIS A 277 11.18 0.85 -9.36
CA HIS A 277 10.89 1.94 -8.42
C HIS A 277 10.12 1.48 -7.17
N ARG A 278 9.55 0.27 -7.17
CA ARG A 278 8.86 -0.34 -6.04
C ARG A 278 9.87 -0.91 -5.04
N GLY A 279 9.41 -1.30 -3.86
CA GLY A 279 10.27 -1.84 -2.81
C GLY A 279 9.48 -2.47 -1.65
N VAL A 280 10.18 -3.13 -0.74
CA VAL A 280 9.59 -3.55 0.55
C VAL A 280 9.51 -2.31 1.46
N ALA A 281 8.36 -2.08 2.10
CA ALA A 281 8.10 -0.87 2.90
C ALA A 281 8.34 0.44 2.11
N GLU A 282 7.95 0.44 0.83
CA GLU A 282 8.25 1.48 -0.17
C GLU A 282 7.79 2.91 0.17
N ILE A 283 6.93 3.10 1.16
CA ILE A 283 6.47 4.43 1.60
C ILE A 283 7.55 5.22 2.36
N ASP A 284 8.61 4.55 2.83
CA ASP A 284 9.79 5.21 3.34
C ASP A 284 10.73 5.55 2.17
N LEU A 285 11.06 6.83 2.02
CA LEU A 285 11.99 7.29 0.99
C LEU A 285 13.38 6.70 1.17
N GLY A 286 13.79 6.49 2.42
CA GLY A 286 15.13 6.05 2.79
C GLY A 286 15.43 4.58 2.57
N LEU A 287 14.42 3.77 2.26
CA LEU A 287 14.61 2.36 1.92
C LEU A 287 14.94 2.17 0.43
N PRO A 288 15.78 1.15 0.12
CA PRO A 288 16.19 0.87 -1.24
C PRO A 288 15.03 0.42 -2.13
N ARG A 289 15.11 0.79 -3.41
CA ARG A 289 14.19 0.32 -4.46
C ARG A 289 14.72 -0.96 -5.06
N TRP A 290 13.84 -1.76 -5.68
CA TRP A 290 14.27 -2.99 -6.34
C TRP A 290 15.28 -2.78 -7.47
N SER A 291 15.27 -1.61 -8.12
CA SER A 291 16.29 -1.24 -9.10
C SER A 291 17.67 -1.00 -8.49
N GLU A 292 17.73 -0.68 -7.20
CA GLU A 292 18.98 -0.47 -6.44
C GLU A 292 19.43 -1.77 -5.77
N ASP A 293 18.48 -2.52 -5.19
CA ASP A 293 18.72 -3.83 -4.60
C ASP A 293 17.65 -4.87 -5.05
N PRO A 294 17.96 -5.71 -6.06
CA PRO A 294 17.02 -6.72 -6.56
C PRO A 294 17.01 -8.00 -5.72
N THR A 295 17.73 -8.07 -4.60
CA THR A 295 17.84 -9.28 -3.75
C THR A 295 16.47 -9.86 -3.41
N TYR A 296 15.51 -9.00 -3.05
CA TYR A 296 14.15 -9.41 -2.75
C TYR A 296 13.46 -10.12 -3.93
N LEU A 297 13.54 -9.52 -5.13
CA LEU A 297 12.91 -10.07 -6.33
C LEU A 297 13.53 -11.39 -6.76
N LEU A 298 14.84 -11.55 -6.57
CA LEU A 298 15.54 -12.80 -6.87
C LEU A 298 15.10 -13.92 -5.92
N GLY A 299 14.86 -13.62 -4.64
CA GLY A 299 14.24 -14.57 -3.71
C GLY A 299 12.83 -14.97 -4.18
N MET A 300 12.04 -14.01 -4.67
CA MET A 300 10.71 -14.31 -5.20
C MET A 300 10.73 -15.16 -6.47
N LEU A 301 11.66 -14.88 -7.39
CA LEU A 301 11.86 -15.71 -8.58
C LEU A 301 12.25 -17.14 -8.21
N ALA A 302 13.09 -17.34 -7.18
CA ALA A 302 13.42 -18.67 -6.68
C ALA A 302 12.16 -19.43 -6.22
N ASN A 303 11.28 -18.77 -5.45
CA ASN A 303 10.01 -19.36 -5.00
C ASN A 303 9.12 -19.74 -6.19
N TYR A 304 9.01 -18.88 -7.21
CA TYR A 304 8.21 -19.19 -8.41
C TYR A 304 8.78 -20.33 -9.23
N LEU A 305 10.10 -20.46 -9.32
CA LEU A 305 10.73 -21.57 -10.02
C LEU A 305 10.47 -22.91 -9.32
N ALA A 306 10.27 -22.91 -8.00
CA ALA A 306 9.92 -24.09 -7.21
C ALA A 306 8.43 -24.51 -7.29
N LEU A 307 7.54 -23.67 -7.83
CA LEU A 307 6.12 -24.00 -7.95
C LEU A 307 5.86 -25.05 -9.05
N ASN A 308 5.51 -26.28 -8.65
CA ASN A 308 5.33 -27.41 -9.59
C ASN A 308 3.87 -27.68 -10.01
N ASP A 309 2.89 -26.95 -9.47
CA ASP A 309 1.47 -27.16 -9.76
C ASP A 309 0.99 -26.29 -10.95
N PRO A 310 0.61 -26.89 -12.09
CA PRO A 310 0.10 -26.15 -13.26
C PRO A 310 -1.26 -25.49 -13.04
N ASP A 311 -2.11 -26.03 -12.17
CA ASP A 311 -3.46 -25.51 -11.91
C ASP A 311 -3.46 -24.36 -10.90
N ALA A 312 -2.39 -24.26 -10.09
CA ALA A 312 -2.12 -23.11 -9.21
C ALA A 312 -1.40 -21.95 -9.93
N ALA A 313 -1.21 -22.02 -11.25
CA ALA A 313 -0.51 -21.00 -12.01
C ALA A 313 -1.24 -19.63 -11.92
N PRO A 314 -0.55 -18.56 -11.48
CA PRO A 314 -1.10 -17.22 -11.29
C PRO A 314 -1.92 -16.65 -12.47
N ASP A 315 -1.44 -16.87 -13.69
CA ASP A 315 -2.09 -16.43 -14.92
C ASP A 315 -3.39 -17.18 -15.18
N VAL A 316 -3.41 -18.50 -14.96
CA VAL A 316 -4.62 -19.33 -15.07
C VAL A 316 -5.67 -18.92 -14.03
N GLN A 317 -5.25 -18.73 -12.78
CA GLN A 317 -6.15 -18.31 -11.70
C GLN A 317 -6.73 -16.91 -11.93
N PHE A 318 -5.91 -15.98 -12.41
CA PHE A 318 -6.35 -14.64 -12.78
C PHE A 318 -7.35 -14.68 -13.94
N GLN A 319 -7.07 -15.47 -14.99
CA GLN A 319 -7.98 -15.64 -16.13
C GLN A 319 -9.31 -16.27 -15.72
N ARG A 320 -9.30 -17.34 -14.91
CA ARG A 320 -10.51 -17.97 -14.37
C ARG A 320 -11.33 -16.95 -13.56
N SER A 321 -10.68 -16.21 -12.67
CA SER A 321 -11.32 -15.18 -11.85
C SER A 321 -11.94 -14.05 -12.67
N ALA A 322 -11.30 -13.66 -13.78
CA ALA A 322 -11.84 -12.66 -14.70
C ALA A 322 -13.08 -13.18 -15.46
N GLN A 323 -13.05 -14.44 -15.91
CA GLN A 323 -14.19 -15.08 -16.58
C GLN A 323 -15.39 -15.25 -15.64
N GLU A 324 -15.16 -15.71 -14.41
CA GLU A 324 -16.19 -15.80 -13.36
C GLU A 324 -16.86 -14.45 -13.10
N ALA A 325 -16.05 -13.39 -13.00
CA ALA A 325 -16.54 -12.04 -12.81
C ALA A 325 -17.42 -11.56 -13.98
N GLU A 326 -17.03 -11.84 -15.23
CA GLU A 326 -17.79 -11.49 -16.42
C GLU A 326 -19.11 -12.25 -16.53
N ALA A 327 -19.10 -13.55 -16.23
CA ALA A 327 -20.31 -14.36 -16.14
C ALA A 327 -21.26 -13.84 -15.04
N MET A 328 -20.71 -13.41 -13.90
CA MET A 328 -21.49 -12.80 -12.82
C MET A 328 -22.12 -11.47 -13.26
N VAL A 329 -21.39 -10.61 -13.98
CA VAL A 329 -21.94 -9.36 -14.54
C VAL A 329 -23.18 -9.66 -15.40
N GLN A 330 -23.09 -10.62 -16.31
CA GLN A 330 -24.22 -10.98 -17.17
C GLN A 330 -25.40 -11.55 -16.38
N THR A 331 -25.12 -12.33 -15.34
CA THR A 331 -26.16 -12.89 -14.46
C THR A 331 -26.90 -11.80 -13.70
N LEU A 332 -26.18 -10.84 -13.11
CA LEU A 332 -26.78 -9.73 -12.37
C LEU A 332 -27.59 -8.79 -13.28
N ILE A 333 -27.12 -8.52 -14.49
CA ILE A 333 -27.87 -7.76 -15.50
C ILE A 333 -29.17 -8.48 -15.87
N ARG A 334 -29.13 -9.79 -16.11
CA ARG A 334 -30.33 -10.59 -16.42
C ARG A 334 -31.34 -10.57 -15.27
N ARG A 335 -30.89 -10.68 -14.01
CA ARG A 335 -31.77 -10.56 -12.84
C ARG A 335 -32.39 -9.17 -12.74
N ALA A 336 -31.60 -8.11 -12.93
CA ALA A 336 -32.09 -6.73 -12.91
C ALA A 336 -33.13 -6.47 -14.02
N ARG A 337 -32.99 -7.09 -15.20
CA ARG A 337 -33.93 -6.98 -16.32
C ARG A 337 -35.34 -7.46 -15.99
N ARG A 338 -35.48 -8.48 -15.13
CA ARG A 338 -36.78 -8.95 -14.65
C ARG A 338 -37.55 -7.91 -13.84
N HIS A 339 -36.85 -6.89 -13.32
CA HIS A 339 -37.41 -5.80 -12.52
C HIS A 339 -37.41 -4.44 -13.24
N GLY A 340 -37.14 -4.41 -14.54
CA GLY A 340 -37.25 -3.22 -15.38
C GLY A 340 -36.04 -2.96 -16.28
N TRP A 341 -36.31 -2.45 -17.48
CA TRP A 341 -35.30 -2.16 -18.50
C TRP A 341 -34.29 -1.10 -18.03
N LEU A 342 -34.75 0.02 -17.47
CA LEU A 342 -33.88 1.08 -16.94
C LEU A 342 -32.94 0.57 -15.84
N ARG A 343 -33.49 -0.23 -14.91
CA ARG A 343 -32.71 -0.84 -13.82
C ARG A 343 -31.63 -1.77 -14.36
N SER A 344 -31.93 -2.54 -15.40
CA SER A 344 -30.95 -3.39 -16.11
C SER A 344 -29.85 -2.57 -16.79
N GLN A 345 -30.20 -1.49 -17.49
CA GLN A 345 -29.24 -0.63 -18.18
C GLN A 345 -28.29 0.06 -17.19
N LEU A 346 -28.83 0.65 -16.12
CA LEU A 346 -28.04 1.28 -15.07
C LEU A 346 -27.14 0.28 -14.33
N THR A 347 -27.66 -0.91 -14.05
CA THR A 347 -26.87 -2.00 -13.44
C THR A 347 -25.72 -2.39 -14.36
N GLY A 348 -26.01 -2.64 -15.64
CA GLY A 348 -25.00 -2.97 -16.63
C GLY A 348 -23.93 -1.89 -16.73
N PHE A 349 -24.33 -0.62 -16.86
CA PHE A 349 -23.41 0.51 -16.87
C PHE A 349 -22.51 0.53 -15.63
N CYS A 350 -23.08 0.41 -14.43
CA CYS A 350 -22.33 0.42 -13.18
C CYS A 350 -21.33 -0.75 -13.10
N LEU A 351 -21.78 -1.99 -13.37
CA LEU A 351 -20.93 -3.18 -13.24
C LEU A 351 -19.75 -3.17 -14.25
N HIS A 352 -19.99 -2.75 -15.50
CA HIS A 352 -18.90 -2.60 -16.48
C HIS A 352 -17.92 -1.49 -16.09
N ARG A 353 -18.41 -0.38 -15.49
CA ARG A 353 -17.53 0.69 -14.98
C ARG A 353 -16.74 0.28 -13.75
N ILE A 354 -17.30 -0.54 -12.87
CA ILE A 354 -16.57 -1.16 -11.76
C ILE A 354 -15.38 -1.95 -12.33
N ARG A 355 -15.59 -2.87 -13.29
CA ARG A 355 -14.48 -3.65 -13.87
C ARG A 355 -13.44 -2.77 -14.58
N ALA A 356 -13.87 -1.73 -15.27
CA ALA A 356 -12.98 -0.87 -16.05
C ALA A 356 -12.15 0.15 -15.23
N LEU A 357 -12.58 0.48 -14.01
CA LEU A 357 -11.97 1.54 -13.18
C LEU A 357 -11.42 1.03 -11.84
N SER A 358 -11.89 -0.12 -11.31
CA SER A 358 -11.51 -0.57 -9.97
C SER A 358 -10.05 -1.00 -9.85
N GLY A 359 -9.38 -1.36 -10.96
CA GLY A 359 -7.93 -1.59 -11.00
C GLY A 359 -7.11 -0.33 -10.75
N LEU A 360 -7.68 0.85 -11.04
CA LEU A 360 -7.01 2.15 -10.87
C LEU A 360 -6.88 2.58 -9.40
N ARG A 361 -7.34 1.76 -8.45
CA ARG A 361 -7.25 2.07 -7.01
C ARG A 361 -5.84 2.02 -6.46
N GLU A 362 -4.98 1.18 -7.02
CA GLU A 362 -3.56 1.00 -6.62
C GLU A 362 -2.65 2.06 -7.27
N VAL A 363 -3.15 2.73 -8.32
CA VAL A 363 -2.41 3.70 -9.12
C VAL A 363 -1.89 4.88 -8.31
N PRO A 364 -2.69 5.56 -7.45
CA PRO A 364 -2.14 6.69 -6.73
C PRO A 364 -0.96 6.33 -5.82
N LYS A 365 -0.95 5.14 -5.22
CA LYS A 365 0.21 4.65 -4.46
C LYS A 365 1.39 4.38 -5.40
N PHE A 366 1.15 3.72 -6.54
CA PHE A 366 2.16 3.48 -7.56
C PHE A 366 2.84 4.77 -8.04
N ASP A 367 2.05 5.77 -8.44
CA ASP A 367 2.55 7.07 -8.92
C ASP A 367 3.33 7.82 -7.83
N PHE A 368 2.87 7.70 -6.58
CA PHE A 368 3.54 8.30 -5.43
C PHE A 368 4.91 7.67 -5.16
N VAL A 369 5.01 6.35 -5.19
CA VAL A 369 6.28 5.63 -5.02
C VAL A 369 7.21 5.89 -6.20
N LEU A 370 6.68 6.05 -7.41
CA LEU A 370 7.45 6.44 -8.59
C LEU A 370 8.08 7.84 -8.44
N LEU A 371 7.31 8.81 -7.92
CA LEU A 371 7.81 10.14 -7.57
C LEU A 371 8.95 10.05 -6.53
N MET A 372 8.75 9.24 -5.48
CA MET A 372 9.75 9.00 -4.44
C MET A 372 11.03 8.38 -4.99
N ALA A 373 10.95 7.38 -5.87
CA ALA A 373 12.14 6.80 -6.49
C ALA A 373 12.93 7.82 -7.34
N GLY A 374 12.24 8.79 -7.96
CA GLY A 374 12.88 9.94 -8.60
C GLY A 374 13.62 10.84 -7.60
N ALA A 375 12.97 11.21 -6.50
CA ALA A 375 13.58 12.01 -5.44
C ALA A 375 14.78 11.31 -4.78
N ARG A 376 14.66 10.01 -4.52
CA ARG A 376 15.71 9.18 -3.92
C ARG A 376 17.00 9.19 -4.73
N ARG A 377 16.92 9.07 -6.06
CA ARG A 377 18.10 9.15 -6.94
C ARG A 377 18.85 10.49 -6.83
N HIS A 378 18.12 11.59 -6.71
CA HIS A 378 18.73 12.92 -6.53
C HIS A 378 19.37 13.04 -5.14
N LEU A 379 18.73 12.49 -4.10
CA LEU A 379 19.28 12.46 -2.75
C LEU A 379 20.55 11.59 -2.65
N LEU A 380 20.61 10.44 -3.32
CA LEU A 380 21.82 9.63 -3.38
C LEU A 380 22.99 10.40 -4.01
N ALA A 381 22.76 11.08 -5.13
CA ALA A 381 23.80 11.92 -5.75
C ALA A 381 24.27 13.06 -4.84
N ILE A 382 23.37 13.64 -4.02
CA ILE A 382 23.75 14.61 -2.99
C ILE A 382 24.57 13.94 -1.88
N GLY A 383 24.16 12.75 -1.44
CA GLY A 383 24.86 11.94 -0.45
C GLY A 383 26.28 11.61 -0.89
N GLU A 384 26.47 11.19 -2.14
CA GLU A 384 27.79 10.97 -2.74
C GLU A 384 28.65 12.23 -2.62
N ALA A 385 28.16 13.40 -3.03
CA ALA A 385 28.91 14.65 -2.93
C ALA A 385 29.26 15.04 -1.48
N LEU A 386 28.36 14.79 -0.54
CA LEU A 386 28.57 15.03 0.89
C LEU A 386 29.57 14.05 1.51
N ALA A 387 29.59 12.79 1.07
CA ALA A 387 30.59 11.80 1.47
C ALA A 387 31.98 12.17 0.94
N HIS A 388 32.09 12.57 -0.34
CA HIS A 388 33.34 13.06 -0.94
C HIS A 388 33.91 14.27 -0.19
N SER A 389 33.04 15.16 0.30
CA SER A 389 33.42 16.33 1.11
C SER A 389 33.53 16.04 2.62
N ARG A 390 33.49 14.76 3.02
CA ARG A 390 33.61 14.27 4.40
C ARG A 390 32.59 14.85 5.38
N ARG A 391 31.41 15.23 4.88
CA ARG A 391 30.25 15.67 5.69
C ARG A 391 29.35 14.50 6.09
N LEU A 392 29.44 13.40 5.33
CA LEU A 392 28.86 12.09 5.61
C LEU A 392 29.98 11.02 5.54
N GLU A 393 29.76 9.83 6.10
CA GLU A 393 30.71 8.72 5.99
C GLU A 393 30.47 7.94 4.68
N ALA A 394 29.21 7.68 4.35
CA ALA A 394 28.76 7.04 3.12
C ALA A 394 27.65 7.85 2.44
N ALA A 395 27.37 7.56 1.16
CA ALA A 395 26.34 8.27 0.40
C ALA A 395 24.94 8.03 0.99
N GLU A 396 24.67 6.82 1.46
CA GLU A 396 23.40 6.37 2.02
C GLU A 396 23.07 7.02 3.36
N ASP A 397 24.06 7.61 4.03
CA ASP A 397 23.85 8.37 5.27
C ASP A 397 22.95 9.60 5.06
N ILE A 398 22.77 10.04 3.80
CA ILE A 398 21.80 11.07 3.43
C ILE A 398 20.38 10.73 3.91
N PHE A 399 20.03 9.45 4.03
CA PHE A 399 18.71 9.02 4.48
C PHE A 399 18.52 9.13 6.00
N PHE A 400 19.60 9.32 6.75
CA PHE A 400 19.57 9.52 8.21
C PHE A 400 19.63 11.00 8.63
N ILE A 401 19.55 11.92 7.66
CA ILE A 401 19.33 13.35 7.90
C ILE A 401 18.03 13.82 7.24
N THR A 402 17.48 14.94 7.70
CA THR A 402 16.25 15.53 7.14
C THR A 402 16.55 16.40 5.92
N LEU A 403 15.52 16.82 5.18
CA LEU A 403 15.68 17.77 4.07
C LEU A 403 16.31 19.09 4.54
N LYS A 404 15.89 19.59 5.71
CA LYS A 404 16.45 20.80 6.32
C LYS A 404 17.94 20.64 6.65
N GLU A 405 18.30 19.55 7.31
CA GLU A 405 19.70 19.25 7.65
C GLU A 405 20.53 18.98 6.40
N THR A 406 19.92 18.55 5.29
CA THR A 406 20.63 18.44 4.00
C THR A 406 21.06 19.82 3.50
N HIS A 407 20.24 20.87 3.68
CA HIS A 407 20.68 22.26 3.39
C HIS A 407 21.85 22.67 4.27
N GLU A 408 21.82 22.32 5.56
CA GLU A 408 22.88 22.62 6.53
C GLU A 408 24.19 21.87 6.19
N ALA A 409 24.10 20.60 5.82
CA ALA A 409 25.24 19.79 5.37
C ALA A 409 25.87 20.38 4.10
N LEU A 410 25.04 20.82 3.14
CA LEU A 410 25.48 21.52 1.92
C LEU A 410 26.03 22.93 2.19
N ALA A 411 25.75 23.51 3.37
CA ALA A 411 26.39 24.72 3.87
C ALA A 411 27.72 24.45 4.60
N GLY A 412 28.10 23.18 4.77
CA GLY A 412 29.38 22.77 5.32
C GLY A 412 29.31 22.23 6.76
N GLN A 413 28.13 21.95 7.30
CA GLN A 413 28.01 21.28 8.59
C GLN A 413 28.35 19.78 8.47
N ASP A 414 29.10 19.24 9.44
CA ASP A 414 29.40 17.81 9.54
C ASP A 414 28.25 17.08 10.23
N MET A 415 27.69 16.06 9.56
CA MET A 415 26.52 15.31 10.04
C MET A 415 26.86 13.91 10.53
N ARG A 416 28.13 13.48 10.47
CA ARG A 416 28.52 12.09 10.77
C ARG A 416 28.14 11.65 12.18
N ALA A 417 28.34 12.51 13.18
CA ALA A 417 27.95 12.22 14.55
C ALA A 417 26.42 12.03 14.70
N LEU A 418 25.64 12.92 14.08
CA LEU A 418 24.18 12.86 14.08
C LEU A 418 23.66 11.59 13.38
N VAL A 419 24.27 11.23 12.26
CA VAL A 419 23.93 10.00 11.52
C VAL A 419 24.18 8.76 12.37
N ARG A 420 25.33 8.66 13.05
CA ARG A 420 25.64 7.51 13.92
C ARG A 420 24.63 7.37 15.06
N GLU A 421 24.26 8.48 15.70
CA GLU A 421 23.22 8.50 16.73
C GLU A 421 21.87 8.00 16.19
N ARG A 422 21.46 8.49 15.02
CA ARG A 422 20.16 8.14 14.42
C ARG A 422 20.11 6.72 13.91
N ARG A 423 21.21 6.17 13.38
CA ARG A 423 21.31 4.74 13.04
C ARG A 423 21.13 3.86 14.28
N ALA A 424 21.83 4.15 15.37
CA ALA A 424 21.67 3.41 16.62
C ALA A 424 20.24 3.52 17.19
N SER A 425 19.61 4.69 17.07
CA SER A 425 18.21 4.88 17.46
C SER A 425 17.23 4.10 16.56
N TYR A 426 17.46 4.10 15.25
CA TYR A 426 16.67 3.36 14.28
C TYR A 426 16.76 1.84 14.50
N GLU A 427 17.96 1.30 14.73
CA GLU A 427 18.18 -0.12 15.01
C GLU A 427 17.47 -0.58 16.28
N ARG A 428 17.49 0.23 17.35
CA ARG A 428 16.72 -0.06 18.57
C ARG A 428 15.21 -0.13 18.29
N GLU A 429 14.70 0.80 17.50
CA GLU A 429 13.27 0.86 17.16
C GLU A 429 12.83 -0.22 16.15
N LEU A 430 13.77 -0.78 15.39
CA LEU A 430 13.53 -1.94 14.53
C LEU A 430 13.22 -3.21 15.35
N GLY A 431 13.79 -3.33 16.55
CA GLY A 431 13.51 -4.44 17.48
C GLY A 431 12.17 -4.34 18.22
N ARG A 432 11.41 -3.26 18.05
CA ARG A 432 10.11 -3.06 18.73
C ARG A 432 9.05 -4.01 18.15
N ARG A 433 8.54 -4.91 19.00
CA ARG A 433 7.52 -5.90 18.62
C ARG A 433 6.10 -5.35 18.58
N HIS A 434 5.78 -4.42 19.48
CA HIS A 434 4.45 -3.83 19.59
C HIS A 434 4.46 -2.36 19.20
N ILE A 435 3.64 -2.00 18.22
CA ILE A 435 3.55 -0.64 17.69
C ILE A 435 2.09 -0.22 17.72
N PRO A 436 1.74 0.75 18.57
CA PRO A 436 0.36 1.19 18.72
C PRO A 436 -0.08 1.89 17.44
N ARG A 437 -1.24 1.49 16.92
CA ARG A 437 -1.86 2.20 15.80
C ARG A 437 -2.56 3.46 16.26
N ILE A 438 -3.28 3.37 17.37
CA ILE A 438 -4.01 4.48 17.96
C ILE A 438 -3.41 4.76 19.32
N MET A 439 -3.00 6.00 19.52
CA MET A 439 -2.49 6.48 20.80
C MET A 439 -3.23 7.74 21.23
N LEU A 440 -3.58 7.83 22.50
CA LEU A 440 -4.07 9.06 23.10
C LEU A 440 -2.89 9.91 23.62
N SER A 441 -3.12 11.20 23.86
CA SER A 441 -2.05 12.11 24.29
C SER A 441 -1.46 11.77 25.66
N ASP A 442 -2.16 10.95 26.46
CA ASP A 442 -1.70 10.43 27.75
C ASP A 442 -0.92 9.10 27.62
N GLY A 443 -0.69 8.61 26.39
CA GLY A 443 -0.02 7.35 26.13
C GLY A 443 -0.94 6.12 26.15
N THR A 444 -2.24 6.28 26.41
CA THR A 444 -3.20 5.18 26.38
C THR A 444 -3.32 4.62 24.96
N GLU A 445 -3.32 3.30 24.84
CA GLU A 445 -3.61 2.57 23.62
C GLU A 445 -5.00 1.92 23.71
N PRO A 446 -6.04 2.52 23.10
CA PRO A 446 -7.41 2.03 23.24
C PRO A 446 -7.62 0.60 22.68
N GLU A 447 -6.81 0.19 21.71
CA GLU A 447 -6.89 -1.14 21.08
C GLU A 447 -6.59 -2.28 22.08
N VAL A 448 -5.65 -2.07 23.01
CA VAL A 448 -5.31 -3.06 24.05
C VAL A 448 -6.43 -3.18 25.08
N THR A 449 -7.02 -2.06 25.49
CA THR A 449 -8.14 -2.04 26.44
C THR A 449 -9.34 -2.82 25.92
N LEU A 450 -9.74 -2.56 24.67
CA LEU A 450 -10.87 -3.25 24.03
C LEU A 450 -10.64 -4.75 23.85
N THR A 451 -9.43 -5.15 23.52
CA THR A 451 -9.08 -6.57 23.34
C THR A 451 -9.21 -7.34 24.65
N ARG A 452 -8.83 -6.74 25.79
CA ARG A 452 -8.98 -7.36 27.13
C ARG A 452 -10.44 -7.48 27.54
N GLU A 453 -11.29 -6.52 27.15
CA GLU A 453 -12.73 -6.52 27.46
C GLU A 453 -13.53 -7.53 26.61
N GLN A 454 -13.08 -7.84 25.39
CA GLN A 454 -13.82 -8.70 24.45
C GLN A 454 -13.55 -10.21 24.59
N GLY A 455 -12.64 -10.64 25.47
CA GLY A 455 -12.43 -12.05 25.84
C GLY A 455 -12.31 -13.02 24.66
N ASN A 456 -11.09 -13.33 24.22
CA ASN A 456 -10.81 -14.39 23.23
C ASN A 456 -10.96 -15.82 23.82
N ASP A 457 -11.89 -16.03 24.75
CA ASP A 457 -11.96 -17.24 25.56
C ASP A 457 -12.93 -18.27 24.94
N THR A 458 -12.49 -18.86 23.84
CA THR A 458 -12.90 -20.23 23.46
C THR A 458 -11.63 -20.95 23.03
N ASP A 459 -11.21 -21.96 23.80
CA ASP A 459 -10.01 -22.75 23.57
C ASP A 459 -9.84 -23.10 22.08
N GLY A 460 -8.75 -22.62 21.49
CA GLY A 460 -8.35 -22.97 20.12
C GLY A 460 -9.07 -22.24 18.98
N VAL A 461 -9.90 -21.20 19.23
CA VAL A 461 -10.57 -20.46 18.16
C VAL A 461 -10.24 -18.97 18.17
N LEU A 462 -9.56 -18.50 17.13
CA LEU A 462 -9.33 -17.08 16.88
C LEU A 462 -10.38 -16.53 15.91
N LYS A 463 -10.81 -15.28 16.13
CA LYS A 463 -11.80 -14.60 15.30
C LYS A 463 -11.21 -13.36 14.65
N GLY A 464 -11.63 -13.09 13.42
CA GLY A 464 -11.31 -11.88 12.66
C GLY A 464 -12.43 -11.53 11.68
N ALA A 465 -12.13 -10.64 10.73
CA ALA A 465 -13.02 -10.34 9.62
C ALA A 465 -12.86 -11.34 8.46
N PRO A 466 -13.97 -11.80 7.86
CA PRO A 466 -13.91 -12.51 6.58
C PRO A 466 -13.40 -11.56 5.49
N ALA A 467 -12.26 -11.91 4.88
CA ALA A 467 -11.65 -11.13 3.81
C ALA A 467 -11.85 -11.78 2.44
N SER A 468 -11.67 -13.09 2.34
CA SER A 468 -11.80 -13.85 1.09
C SER A 468 -12.40 -15.21 1.40
N ALA A 469 -13.51 -15.55 0.75
CA ALA A 469 -14.29 -16.75 1.04
C ALA A 469 -13.55 -18.04 0.69
N GLY A 470 -13.85 -19.12 1.43
CA GLY A 470 -13.26 -20.44 1.29
C GLY A 470 -12.78 -21.01 2.62
N VAL A 471 -12.44 -22.31 2.65
CA VAL A 471 -11.93 -23.00 3.84
C VAL A 471 -10.70 -23.79 3.44
N VAL A 472 -9.62 -23.64 4.22
CA VAL A 472 -8.35 -24.34 3.98
C VAL A 472 -7.69 -24.74 5.29
N SER A 473 -6.96 -25.86 5.28
CA SER A 473 -6.18 -26.33 6.43
C SER A 473 -4.74 -26.58 5.99
N GLY A 474 -3.78 -26.11 6.78
CA GLY A 474 -2.35 -26.17 6.45
C GLY A 474 -1.46 -25.78 7.62
N LYS A 475 -0.15 -25.95 7.44
CA LYS A 475 0.85 -25.48 8.40
C LYS A 475 0.93 -23.95 8.33
N ALA A 476 0.91 -23.30 9.48
CA ALA A 476 1.12 -21.87 9.61
C ALA A 476 2.59 -21.52 9.34
N ARG A 477 2.83 -20.46 8.58
CA ARG A 477 4.14 -19.83 8.40
C ARG A 477 4.05 -18.38 8.86
N VAL A 478 4.62 -18.09 10.01
CA VAL A 478 4.60 -16.75 10.61
C VAL A 478 5.77 -15.93 10.07
N LEU A 479 5.46 -14.86 9.34
CA LEU A 479 6.43 -13.97 8.71
C LEU A 479 6.16 -12.53 9.14
N LEU A 480 7.20 -11.85 9.63
CA LEU A 480 7.14 -10.43 10.04
C LEU A 480 7.64 -9.48 8.94
N ASP A 481 8.50 -9.98 8.05
CA ASP A 481 9.12 -9.26 6.96
C ASP A 481 9.13 -10.17 5.73
N PRO A 482 8.77 -9.70 4.53
CA PRO A 482 8.81 -10.55 3.35
C PRO A 482 10.26 -10.77 2.87
N THR A 483 11.22 -9.93 3.28
CA THR A 483 12.60 -9.98 2.80
C THR A 483 13.29 -11.27 3.18
N GLY A 484 13.67 -12.07 2.19
CA GLY A 484 14.29 -13.39 2.39
C GLY A 484 13.34 -14.45 2.96
N ALA A 485 12.04 -14.15 3.01
CA ALA A 485 11.05 -15.09 3.50
C ALA A 485 10.82 -16.22 2.48
N ARG A 486 10.67 -17.43 3.03
CA ARG A 486 10.33 -18.64 2.26
C ARG A 486 9.01 -19.19 2.80
N LEU A 487 8.11 -19.47 1.87
CA LEU A 487 6.81 -20.09 2.12
C LEU A 487 6.76 -21.36 1.28
N GLU A 488 6.43 -22.49 1.89
CA GLU A 488 6.29 -23.75 1.14
C GLU A 488 4.89 -23.88 0.56
N PRO A 489 4.73 -24.54 -0.60
CA PRO A 489 3.40 -24.81 -1.17
C PRO A 489 2.48 -25.50 -0.17
N GLY A 490 1.26 -24.98 0.00
CA GLY A 490 0.28 -25.53 0.94
C GLY A 490 0.32 -24.89 2.34
N GLU A 491 1.34 -24.08 2.66
CA GLU A 491 1.40 -23.35 3.93
C GLU A 491 0.42 -22.16 3.97
N ILE A 492 -0.04 -21.83 5.17
CA ILE A 492 -0.90 -20.68 5.44
C ILE A 492 0.00 -19.53 5.90
N LEU A 493 -0.02 -18.43 5.16
CA LEU A 493 0.74 -17.22 5.48
C LEU A 493 0.11 -16.51 6.68
N VAL A 494 0.87 -16.35 7.75
CA VAL A 494 0.49 -15.56 8.93
C VAL A 494 1.39 -14.34 9.03
N ALA A 495 0.81 -13.14 8.94
CA ALA A 495 1.57 -11.89 8.90
C ALA A 495 0.92 -10.78 9.76
N PRO A 496 1.70 -9.79 10.25
CA PRO A 496 1.14 -8.63 10.96
C PRO A 496 0.24 -7.81 10.03
N SER A 497 0.74 -7.48 8.85
CA SER A 497 0.01 -6.89 7.73
C SER A 497 0.81 -7.13 6.46
N THR A 498 0.27 -6.73 5.31
CA THR A 498 0.89 -6.95 4.00
C THR A 498 0.81 -5.68 3.16
N ASP A 499 1.88 -5.38 2.44
CA ASP A 499 1.95 -4.35 1.39
C ASP A 499 2.20 -5.01 0.01
N PRO A 500 2.29 -4.25 -1.10
CA PRO A 500 2.55 -4.84 -2.41
C PRO A 500 3.88 -5.58 -2.55
N GLY A 501 4.83 -5.37 -1.63
CA GLY A 501 6.03 -6.19 -1.53
C GLY A 501 5.69 -7.64 -1.22
N TRP A 502 4.65 -7.92 -0.43
CA TRP A 502 4.28 -9.29 -0.02
C TRP A 502 3.52 -10.07 -1.09
N THR A 503 2.91 -9.41 -2.07
CA THR A 503 2.03 -10.04 -3.07
C THR A 503 2.63 -11.29 -3.71
N PRO A 504 3.93 -11.32 -4.03
CA PRO A 504 4.55 -12.51 -4.59
C PRO A 504 4.46 -13.76 -3.69
N LEU A 505 4.41 -13.61 -2.36
CA LEU A 505 4.24 -14.74 -1.43
C LEU A 505 2.82 -15.33 -1.47
N PHE A 506 1.83 -14.55 -1.92
CA PHE A 506 0.44 -14.99 -1.96
C PHE A 506 0.25 -16.15 -2.93
N PHE A 507 1.06 -16.24 -3.99
CA PHE A 507 0.98 -17.34 -4.95
C PHE A 507 1.38 -18.70 -4.38
N THR A 508 2.16 -18.72 -3.31
CA THR A 508 2.56 -19.97 -2.64
C THR A 508 1.64 -20.30 -1.47
N ALA A 509 0.92 -19.29 -0.95
CA ALA A 509 0.05 -19.43 0.20
C ALA A 509 -1.25 -20.16 -0.15
N SER A 510 -1.61 -21.18 0.65
CA SER A 510 -2.91 -21.85 0.56
C SER A 510 -4.02 -21.07 1.28
N GLY A 511 -3.64 -20.25 2.26
CA GLY A 511 -4.51 -19.39 3.04
C GLY A 511 -3.76 -18.19 3.60
N LEU A 512 -4.50 -17.16 4.05
CA LEU A 512 -3.95 -15.95 4.62
C LEU A 512 -4.59 -15.62 5.98
N VAL A 513 -3.74 -15.40 6.98
CA VAL A 513 -4.11 -14.84 8.27
C VAL A 513 -3.34 -13.53 8.44
N MET A 514 -4.07 -12.44 8.62
CA MET A 514 -3.47 -11.16 8.99
C MET A 514 -3.95 -10.76 10.37
N GLU A 515 -3.01 -10.50 11.27
CA GLU A 515 -3.36 -9.95 12.58
C GLU A 515 -4.07 -8.60 12.44
N MET A 516 -3.66 -7.82 11.43
CA MET A 516 -4.18 -6.48 11.18
C MET A 516 -4.67 -6.31 9.74
N GLY A 517 -5.68 -5.47 9.54
CA GLY A 517 -6.22 -5.15 8.23
C GLY A 517 -7.74 -5.29 8.16
N GLY A 518 -8.38 -4.52 7.29
CA GLY A 518 -9.81 -4.62 7.02
C GLY A 518 -10.13 -5.42 5.76
N PRO A 519 -11.42 -5.64 5.46
CA PRO A 519 -11.87 -6.22 4.20
C PRO A 519 -11.59 -5.34 2.98
N MET A 520 -10.88 -4.22 3.12
CA MET A 520 -10.39 -3.38 2.02
C MET A 520 -8.87 -3.18 2.08
N SER A 521 -8.16 -3.86 2.99
CA SER A 521 -6.71 -3.85 3.05
C SER A 521 -6.09 -4.55 1.84
N HIS A 522 -4.84 -4.21 1.54
CA HIS A 522 -4.11 -4.76 0.40
C HIS A 522 -4.13 -6.30 0.41
N GLY A 523 -3.73 -6.95 1.51
CA GLY A 523 -3.73 -8.41 1.60
C GLY A 523 -5.12 -9.03 1.44
N ALA A 524 -6.15 -8.46 2.07
CA ALA A 524 -7.52 -8.93 1.87
C ALA A 524 -7.96 -8.83 0.40
N ILE A 525 -7.59 -7.75 -0.28
CA ILE A 525 -7.92 -7.51 -1.70
C ILE A 525 -7.21 -8.52 -2.59
N VAL A 526 -5.90 -8.65 -2.42
CA VAL A 526 -5.05 -9.57 -3.19
C VAL A 526 -5.52 -11.01 -3.01
N ALA A 527 -5.76 -11.44 -1.76
CA ALA A 527 -6.29 -12.77 -1.49
C ALA A 527 -7.62 -13.03 -2.21
N ARG A 528 -8.50 -12.02 -2.30
CA ARG A 528 -9.75 -12.13 -3.09
C ARG A 528 -9.52 -12.19 -4.59
N GLU A 529 -8.54 -11.43 -5.10
CA GLU A 529 -8.19 -11.44 -6.52
C GLU A 529 -7.65 -12.79 -6.96
N TYR A 530 -6.93 -13.47 -6.06
CA TYR A 530 -6.42 -14.83 -6.25
C TYR A 530 -7.34 -15.92 -5.67
N GLY A 531 -8.49 -15.61 -5.09
CA GLY A 531 -9.38 -16.63 -4.50
C GLY A 531 -8.76 -17.45 -3.36
N ILE A 532 -7.74 -16.93 -2.68
CA ILE A 532 -7.11 -17.53 -1.50
C ILE A 532 -8.01 -17.26 -0.29
N PRO A 533 -8.42 -18.28 0.50
CA PRO A 533 -9.17 -18.07 1.75
C PRO A 533 -8.41 -17.18 2.72
N ALA A 534 -9.06 -16.13 3.23
CA ALA A 534 -8.39 -15.14 4.06
C ALA A 534 -9.24 -14.62 5.22
N VAL A 535 -8.60 -14.50 6.38
CA VAL A 535 -9.15 -13.84 7.58
C VAL A 535 -8.18 -12.75 8.02
N VAL A 536 -8.70 -11.54 8.27
CA VAL A 536 -7.88 -10.36 8.60
C VAL A 536 -8.37 -9.69 9.87
N GLY A 537 -7.51 -8.93 10.56
CA GLY A 537 -7.87 -8.30 11.82
C GLY A 537 -8.03 -9.33 12.94
N VAL A 538 -7.22 -10.40 12.91
CA VAL A 538 -7.23 -11.50 13.89
C VAL A 538 -6.36 -11.12 15.07
N THR A 539 -6.99 -10.62 16.12
CA THR A 539 -6.27 -10.15 17.31
C THR A 539 -5.42 -11.24 17.96
N GLY A 540 -4.14 -10.97 18.19
CA GLY A 540 -3.21 -11.89 18.84
C GLY A 540 -2.74 -13.02 17.93
N ALA A 541 -3.00 -12.97 16.62
CA ALA A 541 -2.62 -14.06 15.71
C ALA A 541 -1.12 -14.38 15.77
N LEU A 542 -0.26 -13.36 15.90
CA LEU A 542 1.20 -13.55 15.99
C LEU A 542 1.65 -14.05 17.37
N GLU A 543 0.83 -13.88 18.41
CA GLU A 543 1.10 -14.37 19.76
C GLU A 543 0.63 -15.81 19.96
N HIS A 544 -0.50 -16.17 19.33
CA HIS A 544 -1.15 -17.48 19.49
C HIS A 544 -0.77 -18.50 18.42
N ILE A 545 -0.35 -18.07 17.23
CA ILE A 545 0.03 -18.97 16.13
C ILE A 545 1.54 -19.04 16.01
N THR A 546 2.08 -20.27 15.98
CA THR A 546 3.51 -20.51 15.79
C THR A 546 3.80 -21.14 14.43
N THR A 547 4.99 -20.86 13.88
CA THR A 547 5.39 -21.46 12.60
C THR A 547 5.47 -22.99 12.71
N GLY A 548 4.84 -23.68 11.76
CA GLY A 548 4.71 -25.14 11.70
C GLY A 548 3.43 -25.68 12.32
N GLN A 549 2.68 -24.86 13.07
CA GLN A 549 1.42 -25.26 13.70
C GLN A 549 0.34 -25.53 12.65
N GLN A 550 -0.44 -26.60 12.83
CA GLN A 550 -1.57 -26.89 11.96
C GLN A 550 -2.74 -25.97 12.32
N ILE A 551 -3.27 -25.25 11.32
CA ILE A 551 -4.43 -24.36 11.51
C ILE A 551 -5.44 -24.55 10.38
N THR A 552 -6.71 -24.25 10.67
CA THR A 552 -7.79 -24.17 9.67
C THR A 552 -8.31 -22.75 9.59
N VAL A 553 -8.35 -22.20 8.37
CA VAL A 553 -8.82 -20.85 8.08
C VAL A 553 -10.15 -20.94 7.33
N ASP A 554 -11.23 -20.45 7.95
CA ASP A 554 -12.52 -20.23 7.30
C ASP A 554 -12.67 -18.74 6.97
N GLY A 555 -12.29 -18.40 5.74
CA GLY A 555 -12.36 -17.03 5.21
C GLY A 555 -13.78 -16.54 4.93
N SER A 556 -14.79 -17.42 4.96
CA SER A 556 -16.20 -17.06 4.81
C SER A 556 -16.80 -16.59 6.13
N ARG A 557 -16.46 -17.27 7.23
CA ARG A 557 -16.94 -16.96 8.59
C ARG A 557 -16.02 -16.03 9.37
N GLY A 558 -14.77 -15.87 8.94
CA GLY A 558 -13.78 -15.07 9.66
C GLY A 558 -13.21 -15.79 10.88
N ILE A 559 -13.07 -17.12 10.81
CA ILE A 559 -12.69 -17.97 11.95
C ILE A 559 -11.40 -18.72 11.64
N ILE A 560 -10.52 -18.81 12.63
CA ILE A 560 -9.32 -19.64 12.59
C ILE A 560 -9.41 -20.64 13.74
N THR A 561 -9.28 -21.92 13.42
CA THR A 561 -9.21 -22.99 14.42
C THR A 561 -7.78 -23.47 14.53
N LEU A 562 -7.23 -23.40 15.74
CA LEU A 562 -5.93 -23.93 16.12
C LEU A 562 -6.11 -25.42 16.42
N ALA A 563 -5.26 -26.26 15.83
CA ALA A 563 -5.26 -27.70 16.08
C ALA A 563 -4.46 -28.08 17.34
#